data_AF-A0A812K1G6-F1
#
_entry.id   AF-A0A812K1G6-F1
#
_cell.length_a   1.000
_cell.length_b   1.000
_cell.length_c   1.000
_cell.angle_alpha   90.00
_cell.angle_beta   90.00
_cell.angle_gamma   90.00
#
_symmetry.space_group_name_H-M   'P 1'
#
loop_
_entity.id
_entity.type
_entity.pdbx_description
1 polymer ?
#
loop_
_entity_poly.entity_id
_entity_poly.type
_entity_poly.pdbx_seq_one_letter_code
_entity_poly.pdbx_strand_id
1 'polypeptide(L)'
;MCGVDTNAGAKERNDDRIAAQDLHELGFLTGIFDGHRGGSCAEFAAKQVPPNVLSAYRARAKREGSLVKLSAEKEASLIAEALAESFEVTDKAGCRFWGDP
;
A
#
# COMPACT_ATOMS: atom_id res chain seq x y z
N MET A 1 -1.91 9.70 16.65
CA MET A 1 -1.60 10.90 15.85
C MET A 1 -0.20 10.73 15.28
N CYS A 2 -0.03 10.74 13.96
CA CYS A 2 1.28 10.74 13.32
C CYS A 2 1.55 12.11 12.69
N GLY A 3 2.79 12.61 12.80
CA GLY A 3 3.25 13.78 12.04
C GLY A 3 3.96 13.31 10.78
N VAL A 4 3.66 13.96 9.64
CA VAL A 4 4.32 13.68 8.36
C VAL A 4 4.78 15.00 7.74
N ASP A 5 5.98 15.01 7.20
CA ASP A 5 6.54 16.14 6.46
C ASP A 5 7.29 15.62 5.22
N THR A 6 7.20 16.35 4.11
CA THR A 6 7.92 16.03 2.88
C THR A 6 8.32 17.31 2.16
N ASN A 7 9.56 17.35 1.67
CA ASN A 7 10.16 18.55 1.11
C ASN A 7 10.91 18.18 -0.19
N ALA A 8 10.82 19.04 -1.21
CA ALA A 8 11.57 18.90 -2.47
C ALA A 8 13.09 18.99 -2.27
N GLY A 9 13.54 19.60 -1.17
CA GLY A 9 14.94 19.87 -0.90
C GLY A 9 15.55 20.74 -2.00
N ALA A 10 16.59 20.22 -2.66
CA ALA A 10 17.27 20.89 -3.77
C ALA A 10 16.63 20.64 -5.15
N LYS A 11 15.57 19.81 -5.24
CA LYS A 11 14.87 19.54 -6.51
C LYS A 11 13.86 20.65 -6.81
N GLU A 12 13.58 20.88 -8.08
CA GLU A 12 12.54 21.84 -8.52
C GLU A 12 11.11 21.42 -8.12
N ARG A 13 10.86 20.11 -8.02
CA ARG A 13 9.55 19.54 -7.66
C ARG A 13 9.72 18.40 -6.67
N ASN A 14 8.76 18.30 -5.74
CA ASN A 14 8.62 17.16 -4.86
C ASN A 14 7.71 16.09 -5.50
N ASP A 15 8.31 14.98 -5.90
CA ASP A 15 7.60 13.82 -6.46
C ASP A 15 7.28 12.75 -5.41
N ASP A 16 7.69 12.96 -4.15
CA ASP A 16 7.45 12.02 -3.06
C ASP A 16 6.00 12.08 -2.60
N ARG A 17 5.45 10.93 -2.24
CA ARG A 17 4.08 10.81 -1.71
C ARG A 17 4.10 9.93 -0.47
N ILE A 18 3.26 10.29 0.50
CA ILE A 18 3.13 9.57 1.75
C ILE A 18 1.73 8.96 1.82
N ALA A 19 1.65 7.71 2.26
CA ALA A 19 0.42 7.10 2.74
C ALA A 19 0.52 6.96 4.26
N ALA A 20 -0.55 7.34 4.96
CA ALA A 20 -0.69 7.18 6.41
C ALA A 20 -2.17 6.95 6.70
N GLN A 21 -2.54 5.70 6.97
CA GLN A 21 -3.94 5.30 7.04
C GLN A 21 -4.17 4.22 8.10
N ASP A 22 -5.23 4.40 8.89
CA ASP A 22 -5.78 3.32 9.72
C ASP A 22 -6.45 2.27 8.83
N LEU A 23 -5.93 1.05 8.90
CA LEU A 23 -6.50 -0.15 8.30
C LEU A 23 -7.20 -0.95 9.40
N HIS A 24 -8.53 -0.87 9.43
CA HIS A 24 -9.39 -1.40 10.50
C HIS A 24 -8.96 -2.74 11.14
N GLU A 25 -8.57 -3.74 10.33
CA GLU A 25 -8.18 -5.09 10.79
C GLU A 25 -6.67 -5.29 10.93
N LEU A 26 -5.86 -4.37 10.42
CA LEU A 26 -4.40 -4.50 10.33
C LEU A 26 -3.66 -3.44 11.15
N GLY A 27 -4.39 -2.57 11.85
CA GLY A 27 -3.82 -1.46 12.61
C GLY A 27 -3.51 -0.26 11.72
N PHE A 28 -2.32 0.31 11.84
CA PHE A 28 -1.93 1.53 11.12
C PHE A 28 -0.87 1.23 10.07
N LEU A 29 -1.08 1.69 8.83
CA LEU A 29 -0.13 1.54 7.74
C LEU A 29 0.46 2.90 7.35
N THR A 30 1.79 2.95 7.25
CA THR A 30 2.53 4.08 6.68
C THR A 30 3.40 3.63 5.53
N GLY A 31 3.49 4.45 4.48
CA GLY A 31 4.38 4.21 3.34
C GLY A 31 4.91 5.52 2.79
N ILE A 32 6.17 5.49 2.34
CA ILE A 32 6.81 6.60 1.62
C ILE A 32 7.09 6.09 0.20
N PHE A 33 6.61 6.84 -0.80
CA PHE A 33 6.72 6.52 -2.21
C PHE A 33 7.59 7.58 -2.87
N ASP A 34 8.82 7.22 -3.25
CA ASP A 34 9.78 8.08 -3.94
C ASP A 34 9.46 8.09 -5.44
N GLY A 35 8.87 9.19 -5.91
CA GLY A 35 8.52 9.38 -7.31
C GLY A 35 9.73 9.76 -8.15
N HIS A 36 9.91 9.08 -9.29
CA HIS A 36 10.94 9.41 -10.26
C HIS A 36 10.32 9.64 -11.64
N ARG A 37 10.86 10.62 -12.38
CA ARG A 37 10.35 11.06 -13.70
C ARG A 37 8.89 11.54 -13.68
N GLY A 38 8.39 11.98 -12.53
CA GLY A 38 6.96 12.26 -12.32
C GLY A 38 6.50 11.80 -10.93
N GLY A 39 5.59 12.57 -10.32
CA GLY A 39 4.96 12.17 -9.05
C GLY A 39 3.73 11.26 -9.23
N SER A 40 3.28 11.02 -10.46
CA SER A 40 1.98 10.40 -10.69
C SER A 40 1.91 8.92 -10.28
N CYS A 41 2.97 8.14 -10.53
CA CYS A 41 3.05 6.76 -10.06
C CYS A 41 3.09 6.69 -8.53
N ALA A 42 3.90 7.53 -7.88
CA ALA A 42 3.97 7.62 -6.43
C ALA A 42 2.61 8.04 -5.84
N GLU A 43 1.90 8.96 -6.49
CA GLU A 43 0.57 9.42 -6.06
C GLU A 43 -0.47 8.32 -6.18
N PHE A 44 -0.46 7.58 -7.30
CA PHE A 44 -1.35 6.44 -7.50
C PHE A 44 -1.06 5.34 -6.47
N ALA A 45 0.21 4.99 -6.27
CA ALA A 45 0.64 3.98 -5.31
C ALA A 45 0.24 4.35 -3.88
N ALA A 46 0.48 5.59 -3.45
CA ALA A 46 0.10 6.07 -2.13
C ALA A 46 -1.42 5.98 -1.86
N LYS A 47 -2.24 6.13 -2.91
CA LYS A 47 -3.71 6.03 -2.81
C LYS A 47 -4.20 4.58 -2.86
N GLN A 48 -3.57 3.70 -3.62
CA GLN A 48 -4.11 2.37 -3.94
C GLN A 48 -3.47 1.24 -3.13
N VAL A 49 -2.21 1.33 -2.73
CA VAL A 49 -1.55 0.27 -1.94
C VAL A 49 -2.29 0.02 -0.61
N PRO A 50 -2.59 1.02 0.24
CA PRO A 50 -3.24 0.77 1.52
C PRO A 50 -4.60 0.03 1.43
N PRO A 51 -5.57 0.46 0.60
CA PRO A 51 -6.83 -0.29 0.46
C PRO A 51 -6.64 -1.66 -0.20
N ASN A 52 -5.66 -1.82 -1.10
CA ASN A 52 -5.36 -3.11 -1.72
C ASN A 52 -4.76 -4.12 -0.72
N VAL A 53 -3.91 -3.67 0.22
CA VAL A 53 -3.41 -4.51 1.32
C VAL A 53 -4.57 -5.06 2.16
N LEU A 54 -5.48 -4.17 2.59
CA LEU A 54 -6.63 -4.57 3.41
C LEU A 54 -7.55 -5.54 2.65
N SER A 55 -7.79 -5.30 1.36
CA SER A 55 -8.59 -6.18 0.51
C SER A 55 -7.95 -7.57 0.35
N ALA A 56 -6.65 -7.62 0.03
CA ALA A 56 -5.90 -8.86 -0.15
C ALA A 56 -5.80 -9.68 1.15
N TYR A 57 -5.68 -9.00 2.29
CA TYR A 57 -5.72 -9.62 3.61
C TYR A 57 -7.09 -10.22 3.90
N ARG A 58 -8.18 -9.45 3.73
CA ARG A 58 -9.56 -9.93 3.94
C ARG A 58 -9.89 -11.16 3.11
N ALA A 59 -9.47 -11.16 1.83
CA ALA A 59 -9.67 -12.29 0.94
C ALA A 59 -8.98 -13.58 1.45
N ARG A 60 -7.79 -13.45 2.05
CA ARG A 60 -7.03 -14.54 2.68
C ARG A 60 -7.63 -15.00 3.99
N ALA A 61 -7.85 -14.05 4.89
CA ALA A 61 -8.49 -14.25 6.18
C ALA A 61 -9.81 -15.03 6.06
N LYS A 62 -10.63 -14.68 5.07
CA LYS A 62 -11.90 -15.37 4.79
C LYS A 62 -11.70 -16.85 4.43
N ARG A 63 -10.62 -17.22 3.73
CA ARG A 63 -10.31 -18.62 3.38
C ARG A 63 -9.92 -19.46 4.60
N GLU A 64 -9.34 -18.82 5.61
CA GLU A 64 -8.99 -19.47 6.89
C GLU A 64 -10.19 -19.59 7.85
N GLY A 65 -11.34 -19.01 7.48
CA GLY A 65 -12.63 -19.17 8.18
C GLY A 65 -12.82 -18.29 9.42
N SER A 66 -11.81 -18.13 10.28
CA SER A 66 -11.90 -17.24 11.45
C SER A 66 -10.57 -16.57 11.78
N LEU A 67 -10.55 -15.24 11.72
CA LEU A 67 -9.42 -14.40 12.13
C LEU A 67 -9.01 -14.61 13.59
N VAL A 68 -9.98 -14.88 14.46
CA VAL A 68 -9.79 -15.03 15.92
C VAL A 68 -8.99 -16.29 16.28
N LYS A 69 -8.81 -17.21 15.32
CA LYS A 69 -8.10 -18.48 15.53
C LYS A 69 -6.73 -18.54 14.85
N LEU A 70 -6.30 -17.47 14.19
CA LEU A 70 -4.99 -17.45 13.57
C LEU A 70 -3.91 -17.38 14.64
N SER A 71 -2.88 -18.22 14.51
CA SER A 71 -1.63 -17.99 15.23
C SER A 71 -0.99 -16.70 14.69
N ALA A 72 -0.21 -16.03 15.52
CA ALA A 72 0.51 -14.82 15.12
C ALA A 72 1.42 -15.07 13.89
N GLU A 73 2.05 -16.24 13.80
CA GLU A 73 2.90 -16.65 12.66
C GLU A 73 2.10 -16.76 11.35
N LYS A 74 0.90 -17.33 11.44
CA LYS A 74 0.01 -17.46 10.29
C LYS A 74 -0.52 -16.10 9.87
N GLU A 75 -0.98 -15.28 10.81
CA GLU A 75 -1.42 -13.91 10.55
C GLU A 75 -0.33 -13.08 9.87
N ALA A 76 0.91 -13.11 10.40
CA ALA A 76 2.06 -12.42 9.80
C ALA A 76 2.32 -12.89 8.36
N SER A 77 2.17 -14.18 8.09
CA SER A 77 2.33 -14.74 6.74
C SER A 77 1.24 -14.22 5.78
N LEU A 78 -0.02 -14.16 6.24
CA LEU A 78 -1.11 -13.60 5.42
C LEU A 78 -0.91 -12.10 5.14
N ILE A 79 -0.41 -11.34 6.11
CA ILE A 79 -0.08 -9.91 5.95
C ILE A 79 1.04 -9.75 4.92
N ALA A 80 2.12 -10.54 5.02
CA ALA A 80 3.24 -10.49 4.09
C ALA A 80 2.79 -10.79 2.64
N GLU A 81 1.97 -11.81 2.45
CA GLU A 81 1.40 -12.13 1.14
C GLU A 81 0.45 -11.05 0.63
N ALA A 82 -0.37 -10.46 1.51
CA ALA A 82 -1.29 -9.38 1.16
C ALA A 82 -0.52 -8.11 0.73
N LEU A 83 0.59 -7.80 1.40
CA LEU A 83 1.50 -6.73 0.99
C LEU A 83 2.04 -6.99 -0.41
N ALA A 84 2.63 -8.16 -0.67
CA ALA A 84 3.17 -8.49 -1.99
C ALA A 84 2.12 -8.39 -3.11
N GLU A 85 0.94 -8.98 -2.91
CA GLU A 85 -0.16 -8.91 -3.89
C GLU A 85 -0.64 -7.47 -4.10
N SER A 86 -0.71 -6.66 -3.04
CA SER A 86 -1.18 -5.27 -3.16
C SER A 86 -0.33 -4.43 -4.10
N PHE A 87 1.00 -4.63 -4.09
CA PHE A 87 1.91 -3.95 -5.02
C PHE A 87 1.69 -4.44 -6.44
N GLU A 88 1.55 -5.75 -6.66
CA GLU A 88 1.30 -6.32 -8.00
C GLU A 88 -0.03 -5.82 -8.60
N VAL A 89 -1.10 -5.82 -7.81
CA VAL A 89 -2.42 -5.32 -8.25
C VAL A 89 -2.36 -3.82 -8.53
N THR A 90 -1.68 -3.06 -7.68
CA THR A 90 -1.51 -1.61 -7.87
C THR A 90 -0.70 -1.30 -9.13
N ASP A 91 0.39 -2.04 -9.36
CA ASP A 91 1.24 -1.90 -10.54
C ASP A 91 0.44 -2.18 -11.83
N LYS A 92 -0.26 -3.32 -11.90
CA LYS A 92 -1.12 -3.67 -13.03
C LYS A 92 -2.22 -2.63 -13.30
N ALA A 93 -2.79 -2.04 -12.25
CA ALA A 93 -3.78 -0.97 -12.39
C ALA A 93 -3.14 0.34 -12.86
N GLY A 94 -1.94 0.66 -12.37
CA GLY A 94 -1.15 1.82 -12.78
C GLY A 94 -0.77 1.76 -14.26
N CYS A 95 -0.23 0.63 -14.74
CA CYS A 95 0.09 0.44 -16.16
C CYS A 95 -1.12 0.68 -17.07
N ARG A 96 -2.32 0.24 -16.65
CA ARG A 96 -3.58 0.49 -17.38
C ARG A 96 -4.03 1.94 -17.32
N PHE A 97 -3.75 2.65 -16.23
CA PHE A 97 -4.10 4.05 -16.06
C PHE A 97 -3.22 4.97 -16.91
N TRP A 98 -1.93 4.64 -17.05
CA TRP A 98 -0.96 5.44 -17.80
C TRP A 98 -0.87 5.10 -19.28
N GLY A 99 -1.50 4.00 -19.73
CA GLY A 99 -1.57 3.65 -21.14
C GLY A 99 -0.17 3.59 -21.76
N ASP A 100 0.74 2.83 -21.14
CA ASP A 100 1.87 2.35 -21.93
C ASP A 100 1.31 1.44 -23.04
N PRO A 101 1.77 1.57 -24.30
CA PRO A 101 1.29 0.74 -25.41
C PRO A 101 1.45 -0.75 -25.17
#